data_AF-A0A1U9W4Z4-F1
#
_entry.id   AF-A0A1U9W4Z4-F1
#
_cell.length_a   1.000
_cell.length_b   1.000
_cell.length_c   1.000
_cell.angle_alpha   90.00
_cell.angle_beta   90.00
_cell.angle_gamma   90.00
#
_symmetry.space_group_name_H-M   'P 1'
#
loop_
_entity.id
_entity.type
_entity.pdbx_description
1 polymer ?
#
loop_
_entity_poly.entity_id
_entity_poly.type
_entity_poly.pdbx_seq_one_letter_code
_entity_poly.pdbx_strand_id
1 'polypeptide(L)'
;MAKLLTLITIGVMCLSPSFAQKEDFIACLQESGLSDISEVKNLNTKDLSCFIKCTMTKTGEIDSEGNVNMDKINLNLDKMKLTETIKDSLKTCFAGIEKIEKCEDAQKVTKCWSGVFNDTKWFDEQ
;
A
#
# COMPACT_ATOMS: atom_id res chain seq x y z
N MET A 1 2.24 42.34 -24.96
CA MET A 1 1.96 40.89 -25.04
C MET A 1 2.78 40.16 -23.98
N ALA A 2 2.30 40.10 -22.72
CA ALA A 2 3.08 39.52 -21.61
C ALA A 2 2.18 39.07 -20.42
N LYS A 3 1.14 38.28 -20.68
CA LYS A 3 0.27 37.75 -19.60
C LYS A 3 -0.12 36.28 -19.71
N LEU A 4 0.43 35.52 -20.67
CA LEU A 4 0.01 34.13 -20.92
C LEU A 4 1.03 33.06 -20.44
N LEU A 5 2.20 33.45 -19.95
CA LEU A 5 3.29 32.52 -19.62
C LEU A 5 3.34 32.11 -18.13
N THR A 6 2.59 32.77 -17.24
CA THR A 6 2.67 32.53 -15.79
C THR A 6 1.72 31.42 -15.28
N LEU A 7 0.81 30.91 -16.11
CA LEU A 7 -0.17 29.88 -15.70
C LEU A 7 0.36 28.44 -15.84
N ILE A 8 1.47 28.23 -16.56
CA ILE A 8 1.99 26.88 -16.85
C ILE A 8 2.90 26.35 -15.71
N THR A 9 3.46 27.21 -14.86
CA THR A 9 4.43 26.80 -13.83
C THR A 9 3.80 26.33 -12.52
N ILE A 10 2.53 26.61 -12.24
CA ILE A 10 1.88 26.16 -10.99
C ILE A 10 1.28 24.75 -11.13
N GLY A 11 0.99 24.29 -12.36
CA GLY A 11 0.34 22.99 -12.59
C GLY A 11 1.26 21.76 -12.49
N VAL A 12 2.58 21.92 -12.49
CA VAL A 12 3.53 20.79 -12.62
C VAL A 12 4.15 20.38 -11.27
N MET A 13 3.97 21.17 -10.21
CA MET A 13 4.65 20.93 -8.93
C MET A 13 3.92 19.90 -8.02
N CYS A 14 2.69 19.50 -8.34
CA CYS A 14 1.92 18.52 -7.54
C CYS A 14 2.05 17.06 -7.99
N LEU A 15 2.78 16.75 -9.07
CA LEU A 15 2.85 15.39 -9.63
C LEU A 15 4.15 14.66 -9.30
N SER A 16 4.78 14.95 -8.17
CA SER A 16 5.78 14.02 -7.65
C SER A 16 5.03 12.91 -6.90
N PRO A 17 5.11 11.64 -7.36
CA PRO A 17 4.38 10.52 -6.73
C PRO A 17 4.73 10.34 -5.25
N SER A 18 5.88 10.87 -4.81
CA SER A 18 6.35 10.82 -3.43
C SER A 18 5.54 11.69 -2.45
N PHE A 19 5.00 12.83 -2.88
CA PHE A 19 4.17 13.67 -2.01
C PHE A 19 2.75 13.13 -1.87
N ALA A 20 2.16 12.67 -2.98
CA ALA A 20 0.85 12.01 -2.98
C ALA A 20 0.84 10.76 -2.09
N GLN A 21 1.88 9.91 -2.16
CA GLN A 21 2.00 8.73 -1.29
C GLN A 21 2.05 9.09 0.21
N LYS A 22 2.68 10.21 0.57
CA LYS A 22 2.76 10.65 1.97
C LYS A 22 1.42 11.16 2.49
N GLU A 23 0.69 11.91 1.67
CA GLU A 23 -0.64 12.40 2.02
C GLU A 23 -1.65 11.25 2.12
N ASP A 24 -1.62 10.30 1.19
CA ASP A 24 -2.47 9.11 1.22
C ASP A 24 -2.18 8.23 2.44
N PHE A 25 -0.91 8.06 2.81
CA PHE A 25 -0.52 7.32 4.01
C PHE A 25 -1.08 7.97 5.29
N ILE A 26 -0.94 9.29 5.42
CA ILE A 26 -1.46 10.05 6.58
C ILE A 26 -2.99 9.97 6.61
N ALA A 27 -3.65 10.13 5.47
CA ALA A 27 -5.10 9.99 5.36
C ALA A 27 -5.57 8.60 5.81
N CYS A 28 -4.87 7.54 5.39
CA CYS A 28 -5.20 6.18 5.79
C CYS A 28 -4.98 5.89 7.28
N LEU A 29 -3.96 6.49 7.90
CA LEU A 29 -3.79 6.41 9.36
C LEU A 29 -5.01 7.01 10.07
N GLN A 30 -5.40 8.23 9.68
CA GLN A 30 -6.53 8.94 10.26
C GLN A 30 -7.87 8.22 10.04
N GLU A 31 -8.14 7.74 8.83
CA GLU A 31 -9.36 6.98 8.49
C GLU A 31 -9.48 5.68 9.29
N SER A 32 -8.34 5.10 9.68
CA SER A 32 -8.27 3.85 10.43
C SER A 32 -8.26 4.05 11.94
N GLY A 33 -8.29 5.30 12.43
CA GLY A 33 -8.21 5.64 13.84
C GLY A 33 -6.81 5.53 14.45
N LEU A 34 -5.77 5.41 13.61
CA LEU A 34 -4.37 5.38 14.05
C LEU A 34 -3.76 6.77 13.96
N SER A 35 -3.08 7.23 15.01
CA SER A 35 -2.22 8.41 14.93
C SER A 35 -0.83 8.08 14.37
N ASP A 36 -0.35 6.88 14.65
CA ASP A 36 0.94 6.36 14.20
C ASP A 36 0.85 4.83 14.03
N ILE A 37 1.54 4.30 13.02
CA ILE A 37 1.69 2.86 12.82
C ILE A 37 2.44 2.19 13.97
N SER A 38 3.27 2.93 14.71
CA SER A 38 4.00 2.43 15.88
C SER A 38 3.07 1.99 17.04
N GLU A 39 1.81 2.44 17.04
CA GLU A 39 0.80 2.04 18.01
C GLU A 39 0.27 0.61 17.78
N VAL A 40 0.52 0.06 16.58
CA VAL A 40 0.11 -1.29 16.19
C VAL A 40 0.99 -2.33 16.88
N LYS A 41 0.54 -2.81 18.03
CA LYS A 41 1.23 -3.87 18.81
C LYS A 41 0.91 -5.28 18.33
N ASN A 42 -0.15 -5.45 17.53
CA ASN A 42 -0.61 -6.73 17.04
C ASN A 42 -1.07 -6.58 15.58
N LEU A 43 -0.60 -7.48 14.73
CA LEU A 43 -0.91 -7.49 13.30
C LEU A 43 -2.38 -7.87 12.99
N ASN A 44 -3.14 -8.33 13.98
CA ASN A 44 -4.54 -8.75 13.83
C ASN A 44 -5.55 -7.72 14.34
N THR A 45 -5.17 -6.45 14.52
CA THR A 45 -6.13 -5.41 14.92
C THR A 45 -6.99 -4.98 13.74
N LYS A 46 -8.24 -4.60 14.06
CA LYS A 46 -9.17 -4.04 13.07
C LYS A 46 -8.60 -2.77 12.43
N ASP A 47 -7.99 -1.92 13.23
CA ASP A 47 -7.43 -0.63 12.80
C ASP A 47 -6.29 -0.83 11.80
N LEU A 48 -5.36 -1.78 12.04
CA LEU A 48 -4.33 -2.12 11.06
C LEU A 48 -4.96 -2.66 9.77
N SER A 49 -5.98 -3.51 9.90
CA SER A 49 -6.63 -4.10 8.72
C SER A 49 -7.34 -3.03 7.88
N CYS A 50 -7.97 -2.03 8.53
CA CYS A 50 -8.51 -0.86 7.85
C CYS A 50 -7.41 -0.03 7.18
N PHE A 51 -6.28 0.16 7.86
CA PHE A 51 -5.15 0.92 7.32
C PHE A 51 -4.58 0.27 6.06
N ILE A 52 -4.41 -1.06 6.07
CA ILE A 52 -3.95 -1.83 4.91
C ILE A 52 -4.96 -1.70 3.76
N LYS A 53 -6.26 -1.90 4.03
CA LYS A 53 -7.30 -1.75 3.00
C LYS A 53 -7.28 -0.34 2.39
N CYS A 54 -7.20 0.70 3.21
CA CYS A 54 -7.15 2.07 2.73
C CYS A 54 -5.93 2.29 1.82
N THR A 55 -4.75 1.86 2.29
CA THR A 55 -3.50 2.01 1.54
C THR A 55 -3.58 1.31 0.19
N MET A 56 -4.05 0.06 0.16
CA MET A 56 -4.21 -0.70 -1.09
C MET A 56 -5.22 -0.05 -2.04
N THR A 57 -6.27 0.58 -1.52
CA THR A 57 -7.24 1.32 -2.34
C THR A 57 -6.57 2.53 -2.99
N LYS A 58 -5.81 3.31 -2.21
CA LYS A 58 -5.15 4.53 -2.68
C LYS A 58 -4.01 4.23 -3.67
N THR A 59 -3.29 3.12 -3.48
CA THR A 59 -2.24 2.67 -4.40
C THR A 59 -2.80 1.98 -5.65
N GLY A 60 -4.12 1.75 -5.71
CA GLY A 60 -4.82 1.11 -6.82
C GLY A 60 -4.62 -0.40 -6.88
N GLU A 61 -4.10 -1.02 -5.82
CA GLU A 61 -3.94 -2.46 -5.68
C GLU A 61 -5.28 -3.16 -5.42
N ILE A 62 -6.25 -2.43 -4.87
CA ILE A 62 -7.66 -2.81 -4.89
C ILE A 62 -8.51 -1.66 -5.43
N ASP A 63 -9.60 -1.99 -6.12
CA ASP A 63 -10.59 -1.01 -6.57
C ASP A 63 -11.62 -0.66 -5.46
N SER A 64 -12.58 0.21 -5.78
CA SER A 64 -13.63 0.62 -4.84
C SER A 64 -14.58 -0.51 -4.41
N GLU A 65 -14.65 -1.58 -5.19
CA GLU A 65 -15.43 -2.78 -4.87
C GLU A 65 -14.60 -3.81 -4.10
N GLY A 66 -13.31 -3.56 -3.91
CA GLY A 66 -12.38 -4.45 -3.23
C GLY A 66 -11.77 -5.52 -4.13
N ASN A 67 -11.91 -5.44 -5.46
CA ASN A 67 -11.28 -6.40 -6.37
C ASN A 67 -9.78 -6.14 -6.44
N VAL A 68 -8.98 -7.20 -6.37
CA VAL A 68 -7.52 -7.10 -6.40
C VAL A 68 -7.01 -6.86 -7.82
N ASN A 69 -6.10 -5.89 -7.97
CA ASN A 69 -5.45 -5.53 -9.21
C ASN A 69 -4.00 -6.04 -9.23
N MET A 70 -3.79 -7.23 -9.79
CA MET A 70 -2.47 -7.86 -9.86
C MET A 70 -1.46 -7.05 -10.68
N ASP A 71 -1.88 -6.32 -11.71
CA ASP A 71 -0.99 -5.48 -12.51
C ASP A 71 -0.42 -4.33 -11.67
N LYS A 72 -1.26 -3.73 -10.82
CA LYS A 72 -0.82 -2.68 -9.89
C LYS A 72 0.06 -3.21 -8.77
N ILE A 73 -0.25 -4.39 -8.23
CA ILE A 73 0.58 -5.07 -7.24
C ILE A 73 1.97 -5.35 -7.83
N ASN A 74 2.05 -5.94 -9.02
CA ASN A 74 3.32 -6.20 -9.71
C ASN A 74 4.13 -4.92 -9.89
N LEU A 75 3.48 -3.87 -10.44
CA LEU A 75 4.12 -2.57 -10.65
C LEU A 75 4.64 -1.95 -9.35
N ASN A 76 3.93 -2.12 -8.23
CA ASN A 76 4.34 -1.56 -6.95
C ASN A 76 5.44 -2.39 -6.29
N LEU A 77 5.38 -3.72 -6.36
CA LEU A 77 6.45 -4.62 -5.89
C LEU A 77 7.76 -4.37 -6.64
N ASP A 78 7.70 -4.09 -7.94
CA ASP A 78 8.89 -3.80 -8.75
C ASP A 78 9.60 -2.49 -8.34
N LYS A 79 8.86 -1.55 -7.73
CA LYS A 79 9.42 -0.31 -7.16
C LYS A 79 10.03 -0.52 -5.77
N MET A 80 9.71 -1.62 -5.10
CA MET A 80 10.23 -1.93 -3.77
C MET A 80 11.64 -2.52 -3.87
N LYS A 81 12.50 -2.17 -2.90
CA LYS A 81 13.84 -2.74 -2.75
C LYS A 81 13.77 -4.11 -2.07
N LEU A 82 13.11 -5.06 -2.70
CA LEU A 82 12.97 -6.46 -2.25
C LEU A 82 13.75 -7.38 -3.20
N THR A 83 14.18 -8.54 -2.70
CA THR A 83 14.76 -9.58 -3.56
C THR A 83 13.67 -10.15 -4.48
N GLU A 84 14.05 -10.65 -5.66
CA GLU A 84 13.10 -11.26 -6.58
C GLU A 84 12.36 -12.45 -5.94
N THR A 85 13.03 -13.25 -5.10
CA THR A 85 12.40 -14.32 -4.33
C THR A 85 11.26 -13.83 -3.44
N ILE A 86 11.45 -12.71 -2.73
CA ILE A 86 10.40 -12.11 -1.89
C ILE A 86 9.28 -11.57 -2.76
N LYS A 87 9.61 -10.89 -3.86
CA LYS A 87 8.59 -10.37 -4.80
C LYS A 87 7.74 -11.51 -5.35
N ASP A 88 8.32 -12.60 -5.81
CA ASP A 88 7.60 -13.75 -6.36
C ASP A 88 6.73 -14.46 -5.30
N SER A 89 7.22 -14.53 -4.06
CA SER A 89 6.44 -15.07 -2.94
C SER A 89 5.22 -14.18 -2.64
N LEU A 90 5.40 -12.86 -2.62
CA LEU A 90 4.30 -11.90 -2.44
C LEU A 90 3.31 -11.97 -3.60
N LYS A 91 3.77 -12.01 -4.86
CA LYS A 91 2.92 -12.15 -6.05
C LYS A 91 2.06 -13.40 -5.99
N THR A 92 2.67 -14.55 -5.69
CA THR A 92 1.98 -15.84 -5.56
C THR A 92 0.92 -15.77 -4.47
N CYS A 93 1.27 -15.13 -3.36
CA CYS A 93 0.38 -15.02 -2.23
C CYS A 93 -0.81 -14.07 -2.49
N PHE A 94 -0.58 -12.93 -3.14
CA PHE A 94 -1.65 -12.02 -3.57
C PHE A 94 -2.57 -12.63 -4.64
N ALA A 95 -2.06 -13.50 -5.51
CA ALA A 95 -2.87 -14.19 -6.51
C ALA A 95 -3.97 -15.08 -5.88
N GLY A 96 -3.82 -15.49 -4.62
CA GLY A 96 -4.84 -16.21 -3.86
C GLY A 96 -5.90 -15.32 -3.19
N ILE A 97 -5.78 -14.00 -3.30
CA ILE A 97 -6.70 -13.03 -2.70
C ILE A 97 -7.54 -12.41 -3.81
N GLU A 98 -8.79 -12.87 -3.96
CA GLU A 98 -9.68 -12.34 -5.00
C GLU A 98 -10.29 -10.99 -4.58
N LYS A 99 -10.66 -10.85 -3.29
CA LYS A 99 -11.44 -9.71 -2.82
C LYS A 99 -11.13 -9.25 -1.39
N ILE A 100 -11.12 -7.93 -1.22
CA ILE A 100 -10.93 -7.19 0.03
C ILE A 100 -12.01 -6.10 0.14
N GLU A 101 -13.24 -6.47 0.51
CA GLU A 101 -14.37 -5.54 0.57
C GLU A 101 -14.39 -4.73 1.87
N LYS A 102 -14.06 -5.39 2.98
CA LYS A 102 -14.13 -4.82 4.34
C LYS A 102 -12.76 -4.81 4.96
N CYS A 103 -12.58 -4.02 6.02
CA CYS A 103 -11.30 -3.96 6.73
C CYS A 103 -10.85 -5.36 7.16
N GLU A 104 -11.78 -6.18 7.67
CA GLU A 104 -11.49 -7.52 8.15
C GLU A 104 -10.94 -8.46 7.06
N ASP A 105 -11.28 -8.23 5.78
CA ASP A 105 -10.70 -8.99 4.68
C ASP A 105 -9.20 -8.73 4.49
N ALA A 106 -8.72 -7.55 4.88
CA ALA A 106 -7.31 -7.20 4.75
C ALA A 106 -6.41 -8.04 5.68
N GLN A 107 -6.97 -8.79 6.64
CA GLN A 107 -6.22 -9.81 7.38
C GLN A 107 -5.63 -10.89 6.46
N LYS A 108 -6.22 -11.13 5.28
CA LYS A 108 -5.64 -12.02 4.25
C LYS A 108 -4.27 -11.50 3.80
N VAL A 109 -4.12 -10.18 3.66
CA VAL A 109 -2.88 -9.50 3.28
C VAL A 109 -1.86 -9.59 4.40
N THR A 110 -2.26 -9.34 5.64
CA THR A 110 -1.36 -9.50 6.79
C THR A 110 -0.82 -10.93 6.91
N LYS A 111 -1.70 -11.93 6.76
CA LYS A 111 -1.30 -13.35 6.75
C LYS A 111 -0.36 -13.66 5.60
N CYS A 112 -0.64 -13.08 4.44
CA CYS A 112 0.18 -13.21 3.25
C CYS A 112 1.60 -12.71 3.47
N TRP A 113 1.74 -11.48 3.97
CA TRP A 113 3.04 -10.90 4.32
C TRP A 113 3.75 -11.68 5.41
N SER A 114 3.04 -12.03 6.49
CA SER A 114 3.63 -12.78 7.59
C SER A 114 4.17 -14.14 7.15
N GLY A 115 3.51 -14.83 6.22
CA GLY A 115 4.02 -16.09 5.66
C GLY A 115 5.34 -15.90 4.91
N VAL A 116 5.43 -14.87 4.07
CA VAL A 116 6.65 -14.56 3.33
C VAL A 116 7.79 -14.14 4.26
N PHE A 117 7.52 -13.22 5.19
CA PHE A 117 8.56 -12.62 6.04
C PHE A 117 8.91 -13.42 7.30
N ASN A 118 8.12 -14.44 7.69
CA ASN A 118 8.54 -15.38 8.74
C ASN A 118 9.40 -16.52 8.17
N ASP A 119 9.18 -16.91 6.91
CA ASP A 119 9.97 -17.95 6.25
C ASP A 119 11.33 -17.42 5.75
N THR A 120 11.41 -16.12 5.45
CA THR A 120 12.67 -15.45 5.10
C THR A 120 13.14 -14.57 6.26
N LYS A 121 14.34 -14.81 6.80
CA LYS A 121 15.02 -14.01 7.83
C LYS A 121 15.33 -12.56 7.39
N TRP A 122 14.32 -11.77 7.07
CA TRP A 122 14.48 -10.43 6.49
C TRP A 122 14.91 -9.37 7.52
N PHE A 123 14.60 -9.57 8.80
CA PHE A 123 15.01 -8.66 9.88
C PHE A 123 16.50 -8.72 10.24
N ASP A 124 17.25 -9.71 9.73
CA ASP A 124 18.66 -9.88 10.06
C ASP A 124 19.62 -9.12 9.10
N GLU A 125 19.12 -8.52 8.01
CA GLU A 125 19.94 -7.86 6.97
C GLU A 125 19.69 -6.36 6.77
N GLN A 126 19.02 -5.68 7.71
CA GLN A 126 18.93 -4.21 7.76
C GLN A 126 19.91 -3.63 8.79
#